data_AF-A0A5A5TDC7-F1
#
_entry.id   AF-A0A5A5TDC7-F1
#
_cell.length_a   1.000
_cell.length_b   1.000
_cell.length_c   1.000
_cell.angle_alpha   90.00
_cell.angle_beta   90.00
_cell.angle_gamma   90.00
#
_symmetry.space_group_name_H-M   'P 1'
#
loop_
_entity.id
_entity.type
_entity.pdbx_description
1 polymer ?
#
loop_
_entity_poly.entity_id
_entity_poly.type
_entity_poly.pdbx_seq_one_letter_code
_entity_poly.pdbx_strand_id
1 'polypeptide(L)'
;MLSEDDVKPVPMLMSEAGHKGGSTVRDRYGDDYYRRIGKMGGTTLREKRGSEYYRKIAQKGGQANVNKYGVKHFSAMGKKGGNTTKARQGPDFYRRIGKLGGSAKRNKKKAEEQALDTTE
;
A
#
# COMPACT_ATOMS: atom_id res chain seq x y z
N MET A 1 26.57 -41.10 -25.18
CA MET A 1 26.61 -39.62 -25.22
C MET A 1 25.17 -39.14 -25.34
N LEU A 2 24.61 -38.60 -24.26
CA LEU A 2 23.29 -37.96 -24.28
C LEU A 2 23.50 -36.52 -24.77
N SER A 3 22.79 -36.16 -25.84
CA SER A 3 22.90 -34.86 -26.52
C SER A 3 22.54 -33.71 -25.58
N GLU A 4 23.34 -32.65 -25.60
CA GLU A 4 23.23 -31.47 -24.73
C GLU A 4 22.05 -30.55 -25.08
N ASP A 5 21.19 -30.93 -26.04
CA ASP A 5 20.16 -30.08 -26.63
C ASP A 5 18.75 -30.22 -26.01
N ASP A 6 18.56 -31.02 -24.96
CA ASP A 6 17.26 -31.21 -24.28
C ASP A 6 17.16 -30.50 -22.91
N VAL A 7 17.83 -29.34 -22.76
CA VAL A 7 17.63 -28.49 -21.58
C VAL A 7 16.31 -27.75 -21.71
N LYS A 8 15.21 -28.42 -21.33
CA LYS A 8 13.90 -27.76 -21.18
C LYS A 8 14.04 -26.57 -20.23
N PRO A 9 13.58 -25.36 -20.61
CA PRO A 9 13.67 -24.20 -19.73
C PRO A 9 12.92 -24.51 -18.44
N VAL A 10 13.61 -24.34 -17.31
CA VAL A 10 13.02 -24.52 -15.98
C VAL A 10 11.76 -23.64 -15.93
N PRO A 11 10.58 -24.20 -15.58
CA PRO A 11 9.36 -23.41 -15.48
C PRO A 11 9.54 -22.33 -14.41
N MET A 12 9.76 -21.09 -14.86
CA MET A 12 9.89 -19.93 -13.98
C MET A 12 8.57 -19.67 -13.27
N LEU A 13 8.63 -19.25 -12.00
CA LEU A 13 7.44 -18.87 -11.26
C LEU A 13 6.85 -17.61 -11.91
N MET A 14 5.52 -17.51 -11.97
CA MET A 14 4.83 -16.38 -12.65
C MET A 14 5.29 -15.01 -12.12
N SER A 15 5.68 -14.94 -10.83
CA SER A 15 6.24 -13.74 -10.21
C SER A 15 7.63 -13.38 -10.72
N GLU A 16 8.47 -14.38 -11.00
CA GLU A 16 9.84 -14.19 -11.51
C GLU A 16 9.79 -13.69 -12.96
N ALA A 17 8.88 -14.25 -13.77
CA ALA A 17 8.64 -13.79 -15.13
C ALA A 17 8.20 -12.31 -15.15
N GLY A 18 7.25 -11.93 -14.27
CA GLY A 18 6.81 -10.54 -14.14
C GLY A 18 7.92 -9.58 -13.69
N HIS A 19 8.72 -9.99 -12.71
CA HIS A 19 9.85 -9.20 -12.22
C HIS A 19 10.94 -9.02 -13.29
N LYS A 20 11.28 -10.11 -13.99
CA LYS A 20 12.28 -10.09 -15.08
C LYS A 20 11.81 -9.23 -16.25
N GLY A 21 10.52 -9.31 -16.61
CA GLY A 21 9.93 -8.47 -17.66
C GLY A 21 9.99 -6.98 -17.31
N GLY A 22 9.59 -6.62 -16.08
CA GLY A 22 9.65 -5.24 -15.61
C GLY A 22 11.08 -4.69 -15.57
N SER A 23 12.03 -5.50 -15.08
CA SER A 23 13.45 -5.12 -15.02
C SER A 23 14.02 -4.93 -16.43
N THR A 24 13.72 -5.83 -17.37
CA THR A 24 14.16 -5.71 -18.77
C THR A 24 13.66 -4.42 -19.41
N VAL A 25 12.40 -4.03 -19.17
CA VAL A 25 11.85 -2.76 -19.70
C VAL A 25 12.55 -1.56 -19.08
N ARG A 26 12.77 -1.58 -17.76
CA ARG A 26 13.50 -0.51 -17.06
C ARG A 26 14.93 -0.38 -17.58
N ASP A 27 15.62 -1.48 -17.80
CA ASP A 27 17.02 -1.48 -18.25
C ASP A 27 17.14 -1.01 -19.72
N ARG A 28 16.16 -1.37 -20.57
CA ARG A 28 16.14 -0.94 -21.99
C ARG A 28 15.72 0.50 -22.19
N TYR A 29 14.74 0.99 -21.43
CA TYR A 29 14.08 2.27 -21.71
C TYR A 29 14.26 3.32 -20.60
N GLY A 30 14.90 2.96 -19.49
CA GLY A 30 15.17 3.84 -18.36
C GLY A 30 14.04 3.88 -17.31
N ASP A 31 14.39 4.38 -16.13
CA ASP A 31 13.47 4.50 -14.98
C ASP A 31 12.26 5.41 -15.29
N ASP A 32 12.50 6.55 -15.94
CA ASP A 32 11.44 7.49 -16.28
C ASP A 32 10.39 6.88 -17.21
N TYR A 33 10.83 6.09 -18.20
CA TYR A 33 9.94 5.38 -19.09
C TYR A 33 9.12 4.33 -18.33
N TYR A 34 9.78 3.51 -17.52
CA TYR A 34 9.14 2.47 -16.70
C TYR A 34 8.09 3.07 -15.74
N ARG A 35 8.44 4.17 -15.07
CA ARG A 35 7.54 4.91 -14.19
C ARG A 35 6.34 5.48 -14.95
N ARG A 36 6.56 6.03 -16.15
CA ARG A 36 5.49 6.60 -16.98
C ARG A 36 4.49 5.53 -17.42
N ILE A 37 4.95 4.38 -17.91
CA ILE A 37 4.05 3.30 -18.33
C ILE A 37 3.30 2.69 -17.13
N GLY A 38 3.96 2.55 -15.98
CA GLY A 38 3.32 2.09 -14.74
C GLY A 38 2.21 3.03 -14.28
N LYS A 39 2.48 4.36 -14.32
CA LYS A 39 1.47 5.37 -14.00
C LYS A 39 0.29 5.32 -14.96
N MET A 40 0.54 5.24 -16.27
CA MET A 40 -0.53 5.13 -17.28
C MET A 40 -1.40 3.88 -17.07
N GLY A 41 -0.78 2.72 -16.84
CA GLY A 41 -1.51 1.49 -16.54
C GLY A 41 -2.40 1.63 -15.29
N GLY A 42 -1.87 2.28 -14.24
CA GLY A 42 -2.63 2.58 -13.03
C GLY A 42 -3.78 3.56 -13.25
N THR A 43 -3.60 4.63 -14.03
CA THR A 43 -4.68 5.60 -14.30
C THR A 43 -5.79 4.98 -15.14
N THR A 44 -5.45 4.27 -16.22
CA THR A 44 -6.42 3.59 -17.07
C THR A 44 -7.21 2.53 -16.30
N LEU A 45 -6.55 1.79 -15.41
CA LEU A 45 -7.21 0.78 -14.59
C LEU A 45 -8.14 1.42 -13.53
N ARG A 46 -7.76 2.58 -12.97
CA ARG A 46 -8.62 3.38 -12.08
C ARG A 46 -9.86 3.89 -12.79
N GLU A 47 -9.71 4.41 -14.00
CA GLU A 47 -10.83 4.89 -14.82
C GLU A 47 -11.79 3.75 -15.17
N LYS A 48 -11.27 2.57 -15.55
CA LYS A 48 -12.09 1.42 -15.97
C LYS A 48 -12.79 0.69 -14.82
N ARG A 49 -12.14 0.55 -13.67
CA ARG A 49 -12.61 -0.33 -12.58
C ARG A 49 -13.03 0.41 -11.31
N GLY A 50 -12.81 1.73 -11.27
CA GLY A 50 -13.17 2.57 -10.14
C GLY A 50 -12.31 2.34 -8.89
N SER A 51 -12.63 3.09 -7.83
CA SER A 51 -11.90 3.07 -6.56
C SER A 51 -12.07 1.76 -5.76
N GLU A 52 -13.23 1.10 -5.89
CA GLU A 52 -13.52 -0.17 -5.19
C GLU A 52 -12.54 -1.28 -5.55
N TYR A 53 -12.16 -1.36 -6.83
CA TYR A 53 -11.20 -2.35 -7.31
C TYR A 53 -9.84 -2.21 -6.62
N TYR A 54 -9.34 -0.98 -6.48
CA TYR A 54 -8.10 -0.70 -5.76
C TYR A 54 -8.21 -0.98 -4.28
N ARG A 55 -9.34 -0.64 -3.66
CA ARG A 55 -9.58 -0.96 -2.24
C ARG A 55 -9.50 -2.47 -2.00
N LYS A 56 -10.12 -3.27 -2.87
CA LYS A 56 -10.10 -4.74 -2.78
C LYS A 56 -8.69 -5.31 -2.96
N ILE A 57 -7.92 -4.79 -3.92
CA ILE A 57 -6.53 -5.24 -4.12
C ILE A 57 -5.64 -4.84 -2.95
N ALA A 58 -5.75 -3.61 -2.46
CA ALA A 58 -4.99 -3.13 -1.32
C ALA A 58 -5.29 -3.96 -0.07
N GLN A 59 -6.56 -4.28 0.18
CA GLN A 59 -6.97 -5.13 1.30
C GLN A 59 -6.38 -6.55 1.18
N LYS A 60 -6.46 -7.16 -0.02
CA LYS A 60 -5.86 -8.49 -0.27
C LYS A 60 -4.35 -8.48 -0.04
N GLY A 61 -3.65 -7.47 -0.57
CA GLY A 61 -2.21 -7.31 -0.37
C GLY A 61 -1.84 -7.10 1.09
N GLY A 62 -2.60 -6.27 1.81
CA GLY A 62 -2.44 -6.06 3.24
C GLY A 62 -2.64 -7.35 4.03
N GLN A 63 -3.70 -8.13 3.74
CA GLN A 63 -3.95 -9.39 4.41
C GLN A 63 -2.85 -10.43 4.14
N ALA A 64 -2.38 -10.54 2.90
CA ALA A 64 -1.26 -11.42 2.55
C ALA A 64 0.02 -11.04 3.31
N ASN A 65 0.27 -9.74 3.46
CA ASN A 65 1.41 -9.21 4.21
C ASN A 65 1.29 -9.53 5.71
N VAL A 66 0.09 -9.34 6.29
CA VAL A 66 -0.20 -9.72 7.68
C VAL A 66 -0.01 -11.22 7.89
N ASN A 67 -0.51 -12.06 6.98
CA ASN A 67 -0.34 -13.50 7.08
C ASN A 67 1.13 -13.93 6.97
N LYS A 68 1.93 -13.24 6.16
CA LYS A 68 3.35 -13.56 5.95
C LYS A 68 4.24 -13.20 7.15
N TYR A 69 4.05 -12.02 7.74
CA TYR A 69 4.95 -11.52 8.79
C TYR A 69 4.35 -11.53 10.19
N GLY A 70 3.03 -11.68 10.30
CA GLY A 70 2.31 -11.73 11.57
C GLY A 70 2.19 -10.38 12.28
N VAL A 71 1.29 -10.32 13.26
CA VAL A 71 0.95 -9.08 13.99
C VAL A 71 2.14 -8.53 14.78
N LYS A 72 3.03 -9.39 15.28
CA LYS A 72 4.24 -8.98 16.04
C LYS A 72 5.16 -8.07 15.20
N HIS A 73 5.29 -8.35 13.90
CA HIS A 73 6.11 -7.55 12.99
C HIS A 73 5.60 -6.11 12.87
N PHE A 74 4.29 -5.94 12.64
CA PHE A 74 3.67 -4.63 12.54
C PHE A 74 3.66 -3.89 13.88
N SER A 75 3.50 -4.60 15.01
CA SER A 75 3.62 -4.01 16.34
C SER A 75 5.03 -3.44 16.58
N ALA A 76 6.08 -4.17 16.19
CA ALA A 76 7.45 -3.70 16.28
C ALA A 76 7.71 -2.46 15.40
N MET A 77 7.19 -2.46 14.16
CA MET A 77 7.25 -1.30 13.27
C MET A 77 6.54 -0.07 13.85
N GLY A 78 5.33 -0.26 14.40
CA GLY A 78 4.57 0.80 15.06
C GLY A 78 5.31 1.38 16.26
N LYS A 79 5.88 0.52 17.13
CA LYS A 79 6.72 0.94 18.26
C LYS A 79 7.94 1.73 17.79
N LYS A 80 8.64 1.26 16.76
CA LYS A 80 9.80 1.95 16.19
C LYS A 80 9.42 3.35 15.68
N GLY A 81 8.35 3.47 14.89
CA GLY A 81 7.89 4.77 14.39
C GLY A 81 7.45 5.72 15.51
N GLY A 82 6.76 5.19 16.53
CA GLY A 82 6.37 5.94 17.73
C GLY A 82 7.58 6.47 18.50
N ASN A 83 8.60 5.64 18.72
CA ASN A 83 9.82 6.03 19.41
C ASN A 83 10.61 7.08 18.63
N THR A 84 10.73 6.94 17.30
CA THR A 84 11.36 7.97 16.45
C THR A 84 10.62 9.31 16.56
N THR A 85 9.29 9.27 16.58
CA THR A 85 8.47 10.47 16.74
C THR A 85 8.68 11.09 18.12
N LYS A 86 8.69 10.28 19.18
CA LYS A 86 8.94 10.73 20.56
C LYS A 86 10.31 11.36 20.73
N ALA A 87 11.35 10.80 20.09
CA ALA A 87 12.70 11.33 20.15
C ALA A 87 12.83 12.69 19.45
N ARG A 88 12.06 12.92 18.38
CA ARG A 88 12.13 14.15 17.57
C ARG A 88 11.18 15.25 18.05
N GLN A 89 10.08 14.90 18.72
CA GLN A 89 8.98 15.80 19.00
C GLN A 89 8.85 16.12 20.48
N GLY A 90 8.64 17.40 20.79
CA GLY A 90 8.38 17.89 22.14
C GLY A 90 6.92 17.78 22.59
N PRO A 91 6.60 18.19 23.83
CA PRO A 91 5.26 18.10 24.41
C PRO A 91 4.14 18.76 23.59
N ASP A 92 4.44 19.88 22.91
CA ASP A 92 3.46 20.61 22.11
C ASP A 92 2.95 19.83 20.91
N PHE A 93 3.77 18.95 20.33
CA PHE A 93 3.36 18.05 19.26
C PHE A 93 2.22 17.14 19.73
N TYR A 94 2.41 16.51 20.90
CA TYR A 94 1.41 15.60 21.50
C TYR A 94 0.13 16.34 21.90
N ARG A 95 0.27 17.57 22.45
CA ARG A 95 -0.87 18.44 22.75
C ARG A 95 -1.68 18.78 21.50
N ARG A 96 -1.00 19.11 20.38
CA ARG A 96 -1.64 19.44 19.10
C ARG A 96 -2.38 18.24 18.52
N ILE A 97 -1.73 17.08 18.39
CA ILE A 97 -2.37 15.88 17.83
C ILE A 97 -3.51 15.37 18.73
N GLY A 98 -3.39 15.52 20.05
CA GLY A 98 -4.45 15.20 21.00
C GLY A 98 -5.69 16.08 20.81
N LYS A 99 -5.49 17.40 20.66
CA LYS A 99 -6.59 18.35 20.34
C LYS A 99 -7.25 18.02 19.00
N LEU A 100 -6.46 17.73 17.96
CA LEU A 100 -6.96 17.32 16.64
C LEU A 100 -7.81 16.05 16.74
N GLY A 101 -7.31 15.02 17.41
CA GLY A 101 -8.04 13.75 17.61
C GLY A 101 -9.32 13.92 18.41
N GLY A 102 -9.31 14.74 19.45
CA GLY A 102 -10.50 15.05 20.25
C GLY A 102 -11.54 15.84 19.47
N SER A 103 -11.14 16.84 18.69
CA SER A 103 -12.05 17.62 17.84
C SER A 103 -12.65 16.80 16.72
N ALA A 104 -11.90 15.88 16.11
CA ALA A 104 -12.43 14.97 15.09
C ALA A 104 -13.57 14.10 15.64
N LYS A 105 -13.43 13.53 16.85
CA LYS A 105 -14.50 12.77 17.50
C LYS A 105 -15.74 13.61 17.79
N ARG A 106 -15.55 14.83 18.30
CA ARG A 106 -16.65 15.76 18.59
C ARG A 106 -17.41 16.18 17.34
N ASN A 107 -16.69 16.49 16.26
CA ASN A 107 -17.29 16.87 14.99
C ASN A 107 -18.05 15.70 14.36
N LYS A 108 -17.54 14.47 14.49
CA LYS A 108 -18.26 13.26 14.06
C LYS A 108 -19.59 13.10 14.82
N LYS A 109 -19.57 13.21 16.16
CA LYS A 109 -20.80 13.15 16.96
C LYS A 109 -21.80 14.25 16.58
N LYS A 110 -21.34 15.50 16.43
CA LYS A 110 -22.20 16.60 16.00
C LYS A 110 -22.79 16.37 14.60
N ALA A 111 -22.01 15.83 13.67
CA ALA A 111 -22.50 15.49 12.34
C ALA A 111 -23.52 14.34 12.37
N GLU A 112 -23.34 13.34 13.24
CA GLU A 112 -24.29 12.25 13.47
C GLU A 112 -25.60 12.76 14.12
N GLU A 113 -25.50 13.65 15.11
CA GLU A 113 -26.64 14.30 15.77
C GLU A 113 -27.42 15.23 14.82
N GLN A 114 -26.72 16.02 14.00
CA GLN A 114 -27.33 16.88 12.99
C GLN A 114 -27.98 16.10 11.84
N ALA A 115 -27.41 14.96 11.45
CA ALA A 115 -28.01 14.10 10.43
C ALA A 115 -29.32 13.44 10.90
N LEU A 116 -29.44 13.15 12.21
CA LEU A 116 -30.67 12.62 12.81
C LEU A 116 -31.78 13.67 12.87
N ASP A 117 -31.46 14.93 13.18
CA ASP A 117 -32.39 16.06 13.28
C ASP A 117 -32.99 16.49 11.92
N THR A 118 -32.28 16.25 10.81
CA THR A 118 -32.75 16.61 9.45
C THR A 118 -33.64 15.55 8.77
N THR A 119 -34.02 14.48 9.48
CA THR A 119 -34.78 13.35 8.90
C THR A 119 -36.26 13.30 9.35
N GLU A 120 -36.74 14.32 10.08
CA GLU A 120 -38.17 14.52 10.39
C GLU A 120 -38.80 15.61 9.51
#